data_AF-A0A9P7BCZ6-F1
#
_entry.id   AF-A0A9P7BCZ6-F1
#
_cell.length_a   1.000
_cell.length_b   1.000
_cell.length_c   1.000
_cell.angle_alpha   90.00
_cell.angle_beta   90.00
_cell.angle_gamma   90.00
#
_symmetry.space_group_name_H-M   'P 1'
#
loop_
_entity.id
_entity.type
_entity.pdbx_description
1 polymer ?
#
loop_
_entity_poly.entity_id
_entity_poly.type
_entity_poly.pdbx_seq_one_letter_code
_entity_poly.pdbx_strand_id
1 'polypeptide(L)'
;MNSVKLINNDKLTQIPIPSTTNISSISISTFKSNSDLLNNLLKSMLVLNLVLLDKFNKRSNLSLILIDLKSYLDNLIDNYSNIDININLIINKFLNSMNLVFKNSIFFKIQNLNLIYENYFQNLSSVSSISSLINLDFNLIINKILCCSESLSDFKYFNGIFNELDIINHDFEKLKNYYLINSFNKKILNNDNNLIIHDQFNNENLLIVQSKTFMDFHLKRWKSLNLLDRHIFKNN
;
A
#
# COMPACT_ATOMS: atom_id res chain seq x y z
N MET A 1 3.89 -73.19 49.74
CA MET A 1 3.94 -73.88 48.42
C MET A 1 2.78 -73.33 47.58
N ASN A 2 3.11 -72.72 46.42
CA ASN A 2 2.33 -72.51 45.18
C ASN A 2 0.86 -71.97 45.31
N SER A 3 0.33 -71.04 44.51
CA SER A 3 0.70 -70.53 43.18
C SER A 3 -0.38 -69.52 42.69
N VAL A 4 0.09 -68.49 41.96
CA VAL A 4 -0.49 -67.95 40.69
C VAL A 4 -1.77 -67.09 40.70
N LYS A 5 -1.59 -65.85 40.18
CA LYS A 5 -2.60 -64.91 39.65
C LYS A 5 -3.08 -65.32 38.25
N LEU A 6 -4.35 -65.05 37.93
CA LEU A 6 -4.94 -64.80 36.59
C LEU A 6 -6.38 -64.27 36.84
N ILE A 7 -6.71 -62.98 36.70
CA ILE A 7 -7.06 -62.24 35.47
C ILE A 7 -7.83 -63.08 34.45
N ASN A 8 -9.14 -62.84 34.32
CA ASN A 8 -9.79 -62.48 33.04
C ASN A 8 -11.33 -62.36 33.11
N ASN A 9 -11.81 -61.45 32.26
CA ASN A 9 -13.14 -61.36 31.64
C ASN A 9 -14.25 -60.56 32.34
N ASP A 10 -14.17 -59.23 32.18
CA ASP A 10 -15.38 -58.45 31.86
C ASP A 10 -15.25 -57.94 30.42
N LYS A 11 -15.93 -58.65 29.51
CA LYS A 11 -16.09 -58.26 28.11
C LYS A 11 -17.29 -57.33 27.98
N LEU A 12 -17.01 -56.16 27.39
CA LEU A 12 -17.79 -55.51 26.32
C LEU A 12 -19.29 -55.29 26.56
N THR A 13 -19.67 -54.03 26.80
CA THR A 13 -20.48 -53.22 25.86
C THR A 13 -20.68 -51.81 26.45
N GLN A 14 -19.75 -50.91 26.15
CA GLN A 14 -20.04 -49.47 26.19
C GLN A 14 -19.91 -48.94 24.76
N ILE A 15 -21.05 -48.51 24.24
CA ILE A 15 -21.22 -47.86 22.94
C ILE A 15 -20.34 -46.60 22.94
N PRO A 16 -19.46 -46.36 21.95
CA PRO A 16 -18.73 -45.12 21.86
C PRO A 16 -19.70 -43.99 21.52
N ILE A 17 -19.74 -42.99 22.39
CA ILE A 17 -20.38 -41.69 22.15
C ILE A 17 -19.74 -41.08 20.90
N PRO A 18 -20.51 -40.58 19.91
CA PRO A 18 -19.94 -40.02 18.70
C PRO A 18 -19.17 -38.74 19.03
N SER A 19 -17.93 -38.71 18.54
CA SER A 19 -17.01 -37.58 18.57
C SER A 19 -17.60 -36.39 17.83
N THR A 20 -18.18 -35.44 18.56
CA THR A 20 -18.45 -34.10 18.06
C THR A 20 -17.46 -33.10 18.66
N THR A 21 -17.05 -32.17 17.79
CA THR A 21 -16.29 -30.94 18.07
C THR A 21 -14.81 -31.10 18.42
N ASN A 22 -14.04 -31.64 17.48
CA ASN A 22 -12.84 -30.90 17.05
C ASN A 22 -13.32 -29.64 16.30
N ILE A 23 -13.86 -28.66 17.03
CA ILE A 23 -13.66 -27.27 16.59
C ILE A 23 -12.18 -27.08 16.84
N SER A 24 -11.40 -27.36 15.81
CA SER A 24 -10.05 -26.91 15.70
C SER A 24 -10.07 -25.45 16.14
N SER A 25 -9.41 -25.18 17.26
CA SER A 25 -8.79 -23.90 17.48
C SER A 25 -7.81 -23.68 16.32
N ILE A 26 -8.34 -23.38 15.13
CA ILE A 26 -7.64 -22.61 14.12
C ILE A 26 -7.33 -21.34 14.88
N SER A 27 -6.09 -21.32 15.36
CA SER A 27 -5.68 -20.56 16.50
C SER A 27 -6.03 -19.10 16.25
N ILE A 28 -6.72 -18.47 17.19
CA ILE A 28 -7.04 -17.03 17.13
C ILE A 28 -5.79 -16.20 16.77
N SER A 29 -4.60 -16.70 17.10
CA SER A 29 -3.30 -16.16 16.67
C SER A 29 -3.03 -16.21 15.16
N THR A 30 -3.35 -17.29 14.44
CA THR A 30 -3.19 -17.38 12.97
C THR A 30 -4.23 -16.55 12.22
N PHE A 31 -5.44 -16.43 12.77
CA PHE A 31 -6.46 -15.55 12.20
C PHE A 31 -6.08 -14.07 12.37
N LYS A 32 -5.61 -13.69 13.56
CA LYS A 32 -5.14 -12.32 13.86
C LYS A 32 -3.90 -11.94 13.05
N SER A 33 -2.95 -12.85 12.85
CA SER A 33 -1.78 -12.59 12.00
C SER A 33 -2.16 -12.37 10.53
N ASN A 34 -3.15 -13.12 10.01
CA ASN A 34 -3.61 -12.97 8.63
C ASN A 34 -4.37 -11.66 8.43
N SER A 35 -5.18 -11.23 9.41
CA SER A 35 -5.85 -9.92 9.35
C SER A 35 -4.85 -8.76 9.40
N ASP A 36 -3.81 -8.87 10.22
CA ASP A 36 -2.78 -7.84 10.32
C ASP A 36 -1.96 -7.71 9.03
N LEU A 37 -1.61 -8.84 8.41
CA LEU A 37 -0.92 -8.86 7.11
C LEU A 37 -1.76 -8.22 5.99
N LEU A 38 -3.04 -8.56 5.91
CA LEU A 38 -3.94 -7.97 4.93
C LEU A 38 -4.11 -6.46 5.15
N ASN A 39 -4.29 -6.03 6.40
CA ASN A 39 -4.40 -4.62 6.74
C ASN A 39 -3.13 -3.85 6.36
N ASN A 40 -1.95 -4.41 6.64
CA ASN A 40 -0.68 -3.80 6.26
C ASN A 40 -0.50 -3.74 4.74
N LEU A 41 -0.93 -4.77 4.01
CA LEU A 41 -0.95 -4.76 2.55
C LEU A 41 -1.84 -3.63 2.00
N LEU A 42 -3.08 -3.54 2.49
CA LEU A 42 -4.04 -2.51 2.09
C LEU A 42 -3.50 -1.10 2.37
N LYS A 43 -2.88 -0.91 3.54
CA LYS A 43 -2.22 0.37 3.89
C LYS A 43 -1.09 0.70 2.93
N SER A 44 -0.20 -0.24 2.63
CA SER A 44 0.90 0.00 1.69
C SER A 44 0.42 0.29 0.27
N MET A 45 -0.62 -0.42 -0.18
CA MET A 45 -1.31 -0.15 -1.46
C MET A 45 -1.91 1.26 -1.48
N LEU A 46 -2.59 1.66 -0.39
CA LEU A 46 -3.20 2.97 -0.27
C LEU A 46 -2.15 4.08 -0.25
N VAL A 47 -1.03 3.90 0.47
CA VAL A 47 0.06 4.89 0.49
C VAL A 47 0.68 5.05 -0.89
N LEU A 48 0.92 3.96 -1.63
CA LEU A 48 1.38 4.04 -3.03
C LEU A 48 0.39 4.82 -3.90
N ASN A 49 -0.90 4.51 -3.77
CA ASN A 49 -1.96 5.19 -4.49
C ASN A 49 -2.03 6.69 -4.18
N LEU A 50 -1.92 7.07 -2.90
CA LEU A 50 -1.93 8.48 -2.48
C LEU A 50 -0.69 9.25 -2.95
N VAL A 51 0.49 8.64 -2.89
CA VAL A 51 1.73 9.28 -3.40
C VAL A 51 1.66 9.47 -4.92
N LEU A 52 1.12 8.51 -5.66
CA LEU A 52 0.88 8.67 -7.09
C LEU A 52 -0.17 9.76 -7.37
N LEU A 53 -1.25 9.80 -6.57
CA LEU A 53 -2.30 10.79 -6.71
C LEU A 53 -1.75 12.20 -6.45
N ASP A 54 -0.92 12.37 -5.42
CA ASP A 54 -0.19 13.60 -5.12
C ASP A 54 0.68 14.05 -6.32
N LYS A 55 1.42 13.11 -6.94
CA LYS A 55 2.23 13.41 -8.12
C LYS A 55 1.43 13.81 -9.35
N PHE A 56 0.24 13.25 -9.52
CA PHE A 56 -0.63 13.53 -10.67
C PHE A 56 -1.70 14.56 -10.41
N ASN A 57 -1.81 15.05 -9.17
CA ASN A 57 -2.89 15.95 -8.76
C ASN A 57 -2.90 17.17 -9.69
N LYS A 58 -4.03 17.39 -10.37
CA LYS A 58 -4.22 18.45 -11.38
C LYS A 58 -3.27 18.39 -12.60
N ARG A 59 -2.51 17.30 -12.80
CA ARG A 59 -1.54 17.15 -13.91
C ARG A 59 -1.91 16.06 -14.91
N SER A 60 -2.76 15.10 -14.53
CA SER A 60 -3.11 13.96 -15.38
C SER A 60 -4.50 13.40 -15.12
N ASN A 61 -5.15 12.90 -16.17
CA ASN A 61 -6.40 12.14 -16.07
C ASN A 61 -6.20 10.77 -15.38
N LEU A 62 -4.96 10.30 -15.23
CA LEU A 62 -4.64 9.11 -14.44
C LEU A 62 -5.06 9.25 -12.97
N SER A 63 -5.20 10.49 -12.47
CA SER A 63 -5.73 10.77 -11.14
C SER A 63 -7.13 10.18 -10.93
N LEU A 64 -7.97 10.08 -11.96
CA LEU A 64 -9.31 9.49 -11.86
C LEU A 64 -9.25 7.99 -11.51
N ILE A 65 -8.32 7.25 -12.12
CA ILE A 65 -8.10 5.83 -11.83
C ILE A 65 -7.64 5.66 -10.38
N LEU A 66 -6.74 6.52 -9.92
CA LEU A 66 -6.23 6.50 -8.55
C LEU A 66 -7.28 6.91 -7.52
N ILE A 67 -8.19 7.83 -7.87
CA ILE A 67 -9.33 8.22 -7.02
C ILE A 67 -10.30 7.04 -6.85
N ASP A 68 -10.67 6.34 -7.92
CA ASP A 68 -11.51 5.12 -7.82
C ASP A 68 -10.83 4.07 -6.94
N LEU A 69 -9.54 3.83 -7.18
CA LEU A 69 -8.76 2.88 -6.39
C LEU A 69 -8.66 3.29 -4.92
N LYS A 70 -8.51 4.58 -4.64
CA LYS A 70 -8.50 5.13 -3.27
C LYS A 70 -9.80 4.82 -2.56
N SER A 71 -10.93 5.17 -3.17
CA SER A 71 -12.27 4.93 -2.61
C SER A 71 -12.50 3.45 -2.32
N TYR A 72 -12.09 2.59 -3.27
CA TYR A 72 -12.15 1.14 -3.09
C TYR A 72 -11.31 0.65 -1.90
N LEU A 73 -10.05 1.10 -1.79
CA LEU A 73 -9.16 0.71 -0.69
C LEU A 73 -9.62 1.26 0.67
N ASP A 74 -10.08 2.51 0.72
CA ASP A 74 -10.64 3.12 1.94
C ASP A 74 -11.84 2.32 2.45
N ASN A 75 -12.76 1.94 1.55
CA ASN A 75 -13.93 1.11 1.90
C ASN A 75 -13.52 -0.26 2.44
N LEU A 76 -12.52 -0.90 1.83
CA LEU A 76 -12.00 -2.18 2.30
C LEU A 76 -11.36 -2.08 3.68
N ILE A 77 -10.62 -1.00 3.96
CA ILE A 77 -9.99 -0.78 5.27
C ILE A 77 -11.05 -0.51 6.35
N ASP A 78 -12.04 0.33 6.05
CA ASP A 78 -13.07 0.72 7.01
C ASP A 78 -14.04 -0.44 7.32
N ASN A 79 -14.31 -1.34 6.35
CA ASN A 79 -15.26 -2.45 6.47
C ASN A 79 -14.62 -3.84 6.51
N TYR A 80 -13.32 -3.94 6.77
CA TYR A 80 -12.57 -5.19 6.59
C TYR A 80 -13.09 -6.37 7.45
N SER A 81 -13.69 -6.09 8.61
CA SER A 81 -14.22 -7.12 9.52
C SER A 81 -15.55 -7.73 9.08
N ASN A 82 -16.26 -7.10 8.14
CA ASN A 82 -17.64 -7.44 7.76
C ASN A 82 -17.77 -8.00 6.33
N ILE A 83 -16.67 -8.07 5.58
CA ILE A 83 -16.67 -8.49 4.17
C ILE A 83 -15.98 -9.86 4.09
N ASP A 84 -16.62 -10.83 3.42
CA ASP A 84 -15.93 -12.03 2.93
C ASP A 84 -14.94 -11.61 1.84
N ILE A 85 -13.73 -11.25 2.26
CA ILE A 85 -12.72 -10.64 1.41
C ILE A 85 -12.05 -11.73 0.57
N ASN A 86 -12.35 -11.72 -0.73
CA ASN A 86 -11.51 -12.42 -1.70
C ASN A 86 -10.26 -11.57 -1.99
N ILE A 87 -9.16 -11.88 -1.30
CA ILE A 87 -7.86 -11.19 -1.42
C ILE A 87 -7.39 -11.13 -2.88
N ASN A 88 -7.66 -12.17 -3.68
CA ASN A 88 -7.25 -12.20 -5.08
C ASN A 88 -7.98 -11.15 -5.91
N LEU A 89 -9.26 -10.85 -5.61
CA LEU A 89 -9.99 -9.78 -6.30
C LEU A 89 -9.41 -8.41 -5.97
N ILE A 90 -9.04 -8.18 -4.70
CA ILE A 90 -8.41 -6.92 -4.27
C ILE A 90 -7.08 -6.73 -5.01
N ILE A 91 -6.21 -7.74 -4.96
CA ILE A 91 -4.90 -7.70 -5.62
C ILE A 91 -5.07 -7.47 -7.12
N ASN A 92 -5.97 -8.20 -7.77
CA ASN A 92 -6.18 -8.04 -9.21
C ASN A 92 -6.70 -6.65 -9.59
N LYS A 93 -7.67 -6.08 -8.84
CA LYS A 93 -8.14 -4.72 -9.08
C LYS A 93 -7.01 -3.71 -8.91
N PHE A 94 -6.22 -3.84 -7.84
CA PHE A 94 -5.07 -2.99 -7.58
C PHE A 94 -4.03 -3.06 -8.72
N LEU A 95 -3.62 -4.27 -9.12
CA LEU A 95 -2.62 -4.48 -10.16
C LEU A 95 -3.06 -3.95 -11.52
N ASN A 96 -4.33 -4.17 -11.89
CA ASN A 96 -4.85 -3.65 -13.15
C ASN A 96 -4.81 -2.12 -13.20
N SER A 97 -5.24 -1.46 -12.13
CA SER A 97 -5.17 0.00 -12.01
C SER A 97 -3.73 0.51 -12.03
N MET A 98 -2.83 -0.10 -11.27
CA MET A 98 -1.43 0.32 -11.20
C MET A 98 -0.69 0.10 -12.52
N ASN A 99 -0.91 -1.04 -13.20
CA ASN A 99 -0.33 -1.30 -14.52
C ASN A 99 -0.74 -0.23 -15.53
N LEU A 100 -2.02 0.18 -15.54
CA LEU A 100 -2.49 1.26 -16.41
C LEU A 100 -1.82 2.60 -16.07
N VAL A 101 -1.68 2.90 -14.78
CA VAL A 101 -1.03 4.12 -14.30
C VAL A 101 0.43 4.15 -14.75
N PHE A 102 1.23 3.14 -14.37
CA PHE A 102 2.67 3.10 -14.65
C PHE A 102 2.97 3.07 -16.16
N LYS A 103 2.17 2.36 -16.96
CA LYS A 103 2.32 2.32 -18.42
C LYS A 103 2.14 3.71 -19.06
N ASN A 104 1.32 4.58 -18.48
CA ASN A 104 0.95 5.88 -19.05
C ASN A 104 1.60 7.07 -18.34
N SER A 105 2.43 6.84 -17.33
CA SER A 105 3.01 7.89 -16.49
C SER A 105 4.51 8.09 -16.67
N ILE A 106 5.08 7.59 -17.77
CA ILE A 106 6.52 7.63 -18.08
C ILE A 106 7.07 9.08 -17.97
N PHE A 107 6.25 10.08 -18.31
CA PHE A 107 6.62 11.50 -18.33
C PHE A 107 6.64 12.18 -16.95
N PHE A 108 6.21 11.51 -15.87
CA PHE A 108 6.04 12.11 -14.55
C PHE A 108 7.20 11.86 -13.57
N LYS A 109 8.34 11.35 -14.06
CA LYS A 109 9.53 11.05 -13.24
C LYS A 109 9.21 10.17 -12.03
N ILE A 110 8.47 9.08 -12.26
CA ILE A 110 8.04 8.16 -11.20
C ILE A 110 8.80 6.82 -11.20
N GLN A 111 9.99 6.77 -11.78
CA GLN A 111 10.76 5.53 -11.97
C GLN A 111 10.99 4.80 -10.64
N ASN A 112 11.32 5.52 -9.57
CA ASN A 112 11.51 4.94 -8.24
C ASN A 112 10.22 4.31 -7.68
N LEU A 113 9.06 4.93 -7.94
CA LEU A 113 7.76 4.34 -7.57
C LEU A 113 7.46 3.09 -8.40
N ASN A 114 7.82 3.09 -9.68
CA ASN A 114 7.67 1.90 -10.54
C ASN A 114 8.54 0.75 -10.03
N LEU A 115 9.80 1.01 -9.67
CA LEU A 115 10.69 0.00 -9.09
C LEU A 115 10.14 -0.57 -7.77
N ILE A 116 9.55 0.26 -6.90
CA ILE A 116 8.86 -0.24 -5.70
C ILE A 116 7.69 -1.12 -6.08
N TYR A 117 6.86 -0.67 -7.03
CA TYR A 117 5.71 -1.43 -7.52
C TYR A 117 6.12 -2.81 -8.08
N GLU A 118 7.11 -2.85 -8.96
CA GLU A 118 7.63 -4.07 -9.57
C GLU A 118 8.22 -5.03 -8.52
N ASN A 119 9.02 -4.51 -7.59
CA ASN A 119 9.69 -5.33 -6.58
C ASN A 119 8.76 -5.91 -5.52
N TYR A 120 7.71 -5.18 -5.12
CA TYR A 120 6.91 -5.55 -3.95
C TYR A 120 5.46 -5.91 -4.26
N PHE A 121 4.90 -5.46 -5.38
CA PHE A 121 3.48 -5.61 -5.67
C PHE A 121 3.18 -6.37 -6.95
N GLN A 122 3.91 -6.14 -8.04
CA GLN A 122 3.56 -6.68 -9.37
C GLN A 122 3.43 -8.21 -9.40
N ASN A 123 4.23 -8.90 -8.58
CA ASN A 123 4.23 -10.36 -8.49
C ASN A 123 3.16 -10.93 -7.53
N LEU A 124 2.34 -10.10 -6.88
CA LEU A 124 1.31 -10.58 -5.95
C LEU A 124 0.24 -11.46 -6.63
N SER A 125 0.02 -11.32 -7.95
CA SER A 125 -0.95 -12.13 -8.71
C SER A 125 -0.52 -13.58 -8.92
N SER A 126 0.78 -13.87 -8.90
CA SER A 126 1.29 -15.24 -9.02
C SER A 126 1.24 -15.99 -7.69
N VAL A 127 0.94 -15.28 -6.59
CA VAL A 127 0.94 -15.88 -5.27
C VAL A 127 -0.44 -16.30 -4.83
N SER A 128 -0.64 -17.61 -4.74
CA SER A 128 -1.90 -18.24 -4.35
C SER A 128 -2.22 -18.18 -2.85
N SER A 129 -1.37 -17.57 -2.01
CA SER A 129 -1.59 -17.55 -0.56
C SER A 129 -0.96 -16.38 0.20
N ILE A 130 -1.64 -15.96 1.28
CA ILE A 130 -1.23 -14.93 2.27
C ILE A 130 0.17 -15.21 2.84
N SER A 131 0.63 -16.46 2.81
CA SER A 131 1.93 -16.89 3.35
C SER A 131 3.12 -16.18 2.72
N SER A 132 3.03 -15.73 1.47
CA SER A 132 4.08 -14.95 0.82
C SER A 132 4.23 -13.53 1.35
N LEU A 133 3.16 -12.97 1.92
CA LEU A 133 3.15 -11.63 2.51
C LEU A 133 3.91 -11.60 3.85
N ILE A 134 4.09 -12.76 4.49
CA ILE A 134 4.71 -12.89 5.82
C ILE A 134 6.14 -12.33 5.83
N ASN A 135 6.85 -12.43 4.70
CA ASN A 135 8.24 -11.99 4.59
C ASN A 135 8.41 -10.52 4.17
N LEU A 136 7.31 -9.79 3.97
CA LEU A 136 7.37 -8.38 3.57
C LEU A 136 7.46 -7.46 4.78
N ASP A 137 8.50 -6.62 4.81
CA ASP A 137 8.56 -5.48 5.72
C ASP A 137 7.72 -4.32 5.17
N PHE A 138 6.44 -4.29 5.55
CA PHE A 138 5.51 -3.26 5.12
C PHE A 138 5.92 -1.84 5.57
N ASN A 139 6.60 -1.69 6.70
CA ASN A 139 7.07 -0.38 7.16
C ASN A 139 8.18 0.13 6.23
N LEU A 140 9.12 -0.74 5.87
CA LEU A 140 10.15 -0.40 4.89
C LEU A 140 9.54 -0.04 3.53
N ILE A 141 8.55 -0.80 3.06
CA ILE A 141 7.85 -0.52 1.80
C ILE A 141 7.20 0.87 1.84
N ILE A 142 6.42 1.17 2.89
CA ILE A 142 5.77 2.47 3.09
C ILE A 142 6.82 3.59 3.10
N ASN A 143 7.92 3.42 3.84
CA ASN A 143 8.97 4.43 3.91
C ASN A 143 9.62 4.68 2.54
N LYS A 144 9.88 3.62 1.76
CA LYS A 144 10.39 3.76 0.38
C LYS A 144 9.39 4.51 -0.51
N ILE A 145 8.09 4.23 -0.39
CA ILE A 145 7.05 4.95 -1.14
C ILE A 145 7.04 6.44 -0.76
N LEU A 146 7.09 6.75 0.53
CA LEU A 146 7.10 8.12 1.04
C LEU A 146 8.36 8.91 0.64
N CYS A 147 9.50 8.22 0.48
CA CYS A 147 10.72 8.82 -0.08
C CYS A 147 10.53 9.34 -1.51
N CYS A 148 9.49 8.89 -2.23
CA CYS A 148 9.16 9.39 -3.55
C CYS A 148 8.08 10.48 -3.54
N SER A 149 7.54 10.86 -2.38
CA SER A 149 6.45 11.83 -2.27
C SER A 149 6.88 13.27 -2.59
N GLU A 150 5.95 14.07 -3.10
CA GLU A 150 6.13 15.52 -3.22
C GLU A 150 6.32 16.18 -1.85
N SER A 151 5.73 15.58 -0.81
CA SER A 151 5.87 16.04 0.57
C SER A 151 7.31 16.01 1.06
N LEU A 152 8.13 15.03 0.67
CA LEU A 152 9.56 15.02 1.02
C LEU A 152 10.32 16.16 0.33
N SER A 153 10.02 16.42 -0.94
CA SER A 153 10.60 17.55 -1.66
C SER A 153 10.24 18.87 -0.98
N ASP A 154 8.96 19.07 -0.68
CA ASP A 154 8.47 20.29 -0.05
C ASP A 154 9.00 20.43 1.39
N PHE A 155 9.09 19.34 2.16
CA PHE A 155 9.69 19.33 3.49
C PHE A 155 11.12 19.85 3.47
N LYS A 156 11.94 19.41 2.51
CA LYS A 156 13.30 19.90 2.33
C LYS A 156 13.34 21.36 1.89
N TYR A 157 12.46 21.75 0.95
CA TYR A 157 12.39 23.12 0.45
C TYR A 157 12.03 24.12 1.56
N PHE A 158 11.08 23.77 2.42
CA PHE A 158 10.61 24.62 3.52
C PHE A 158 11.35 24.37 4.85
N ASN A 159 12.46 23.60 4.84
CA ASN A 159 13.21 23.24 6.05
C ASN A 159 12.33 22.66 7.17
N GLY A 160 11.32 21.88 6.80
CA GLY A 160 10.37 21.24 7.71
C GLY A 160 9.29 22.15 8.30
N ILE A 161 9.26 23.44 7.93
CA ILE A 161 8.26 24.39 8.42
C ILE A 161 7.00 24.28 7.56
N PHE A 162 5.85 24.04 8.19
CA PHE A 162 4.58 23.97 7.48
C PHE A 162 3.85 25.31 7.52
N ASN A 163 3.62 25.89 6.35
CA ASN A 163 2.69 26.99 6.12
C ASN A 163 1.79 26.63 4.94
N GLU A 164 0.48 26.57 5.17
CA GLU A 164 -0.50 26.13 4.18
C GLU A 164 -0.50 27.00 2.91
N LEU A 165 -0.43 28.33 3.04
CA LEU A 165 -0.43 29.25 1.90
C LEU A 165 0.83 29.08 1.05
N ASP A 166 1.99 28.95 1.70
CA ASP A 166 3.26 28.78 1.00
C ASP A 166 3.31 27.44 0.25
N ILE A 167 2.76 26.38 0.85
CA ILE A 167 2.64 25.05 0.24
C ILE A 167 1.72 25.09 -0.99
N ILE A 168 0.55 25.72 -0.87
CA ILE A 168 -0.41 25.84 -1.97
C ILE A 168 0.20 26.64 -3.11
N ASN A 169 0.84 27.78 -2.81
CA ASN A 169 1.49 28.63 -3.81
C ASN A 169 2.64 27.89 -4.52
N HIS A 170 3.48 27.17 -3.76
CA HIS A 170 4.55 26.37 -4.33
C HIS A 170 4.02 25.25 -5.23
N ASP A 171 2.92 24.58 -4.86
CA ASP A 171 2.29 23.57 -5.72
C ASP A 171 1.74 24.18 -7.01
N PHE A 172 1.14 25.37 -6.95
CA PHE A 172 0.72 26.12 -8.15
C PHE A 172 1.89 26.48 -9.07
N GLU A 173 3.02 26.93 -8.52
CA GLU A 173 4.23 27.21 -9.32
C GLU A 173 4.78 25.92 -9.96
N LYS A 174 4.81 24.80 -9.23
CA LYS A 174 5.17 23.48 -9.79
C LYS A 174 4.25 23.08 -10.95
N LEU A 175 2.94 23.28 -10.81
CA LEU A 175 1.95 23.01 -11.86
C LEU A 175 2.17 23.89 -13.08
N LYS A 176 2.34 25.19 -12.89
CA LYS A 176 2.61 26.14 -13.96
C LYS A 176 3.87 25.76 -14.74
N ASN A 177 4.96 25.46 -14.04
CA ASN A 177 6.22 25.02 -14.65
C ASN A 177 6.05 23.70 -15.42
N TYR A 178 5.30 22.75 -14.88
CA TYR A 178 4.98 21.49 -15.58
C TYR A 178 4.28 21.74 -16.92
N TYR A 179 3.24 22.58 -16.93
CA TYR A 179 2.53 22.92 -18.16
C TYR A 179 3.40 23.71 -19.14
N LEU A 180 4.19 24.68 -18.67
CA LEU A 180 5.11 25.41 -19.55
C LEU A 180 6.14 24.49 -20.21
N ILE A 181 6.70 23.53 -19.46
CA ILE A 181 7.67 22.59 -20.01
C ILE A 181 7.01 21.65 -21.02
N ASN A 182 5.83 21.10 -20.72
CA ASN A 182 5.20 20.07 -21.55
C ASN A 182 4.35 20.61 -22.72
N SER A 183 3.75 21.80 -22.58
CA SER A 183 2.98 22.43 -23.65
C SER A 183 3.87 22.95 -24.78
N PHE A 184 5.14 23.26 -24.51
CA PHE A 184 6.06 23.81 -25.50
C PHE A 184 7.16 22.83 -25.98
N ASN A 185 7.50 21.77 -25.22
CA ASN A 185 8.48 20.77 -25.63
C ASN A 185 7.85 19.49 -26.21
N LYS A 186 7.31 19.57 -27.42
CA LYS A 186 6.83 18.38 -28.16
C LYS A 186 7.95 17.55 -28.82
N LYS A 187 9.24 17.89 -28.60
CA LYS A 187 10.36 17.39 -29.43
C LYS A 187 11.38 16.45 -28.77
N ILE A 188 11.30 16.12 -27.49
CA ILE A 188 12.37 15.35 -26.83
C ILE A 188 11.80 14.17 -26.05
N LEU A 189 11.27 13.17 -26.74
CA LEU A 189 10.86 11.92 -26.08
C LEU A 189 11.25 10.65 -26.84
N ASN A 190 11.97 10.76 -27.96
CA ASN A 190 12.43 9.59 -28.70
C ASN A 190 13.90 9.21 -28.48
N ASN A 191 14.71 9.98 -27.73
CA ASN A 191 16.16 9.75 -27.70
C ASN A 191 16.84 9.53 -26.33
N ASP A 192 16.15 9.63 -25.20
CA ASP A 192 16.79 9.38 -23.90
C ASP A 192 16.31 8.06 -23.28
N ASN A 193 16.65 6.96 -23.97
CA ASN A 193 16.57 5.60 -23.40
C ASN A 193 17.67 5.31 -22.37
N ASN A 194 18.50 6.30 -22.02
CA ASN A 194 19.42 6.21 -20.89
C ASN A 194 18.76 6.85 -19.66
N LEU A 195 17.66 6.26 -19.20
CA LEU A 195 17.21 6.43 -17.82
C LEU A 195 18.26 5.77 -16.94
N ILE A 196 19.25 6.55 -16.49
CA ILE A 196 20.17 6.13 -15.44
C ILE A 196 19.29 5.88 -14.21
N ILE A 197 19.04 4.60 -13.94
CA ILE A 197 18.41 4.14 -12.71
C ILE A 197 19.46 4.37 -11.62
N HIS A 198 19.44 5.56 -11.04
CA HIS A 198 20.07 5.75 -9.74
C HIS A 198 19.23 4.99 -8.74
N ASP A 199 19.58 3.72 -8.54
CA ASP A 199 19.42 3.11 -7.24
C ASP A 199 20.03 4.08 -6.23
N GLN A 200 19.20 4.57 -5.32
CA GLN A 200 19.53 4.85 -3.93
C GLN A 200 18.37 5.63 -3.31
N PHE A 201 17.49 4.90 -2.63
CA PHE A 201 16.81 5.48 -1.49
C PHE A 201 17.90 5.97 -0.54
N ASN A 202 18.24 7.26 -0.63
CA ASN A 202 19.27 7.87 0.20
C ASN A 202 18.91 7.61 1.67
N ASN A 203 19.85 7.11 2.47
CA ASN A 203 19.66 6.86 3.90
C ASN A 203 19.14 8.12 4.62
N GLU A 204 19.56 9.31 4.19
CA GLU A 204 19.04 10.58 4.74
C GLU A 204 17.54 10.75 4.48
N ASN A 205 17.05 10.38 3.30
CA ASN A 205 15.61 10.47 2.98
C ASN A 205 14.80 9.49 3.84
N LEU A 206 15.33 8.28 4.06
CA LEU A 206 14.69 7.30 4.93
C LEU A 206 14.63 7.80 6.37
N LEU A 207 15.72 8.38 6.89
CA LEU A 207 15.74 8.99 8.22
C LEU A 207 14.72 10.14 8.36
N ILE A 208 14.62 11.00 7.34
CA ILE A 208 13.62 12.07 7.32
C ILE A 208 12.21 11.50 7.34
N VAL A 209 11.90 10.54 6.45
CA VAL A 209 10.55 9.95 6.34
C VAL A 209 10.11 9.24 7.62
N GLN A 210 11.06 8.66 8.36
CA GLN A 210 10.80 8.01 9.65
C GLN A 210 10.63 9.02 10.80
N SER A 211 10.95 10.29 10.60
CA SER A 211 10.81 11.31 11.63
C SER A 211 9.35 11.73 11.87
N LYS A 212 9.02 12.02 13.13
CA LYS A 212 7.69 12.52 13.51
C LYS A 212 7.38 13.87 12.88
N THR A 213 8.39 14.73 12.73
CA THR A 213 8.26 16.06 12.14
C THR A 213 7.88 15.99 10.67
N PHE A 214 8.52 15.09 9.90
CA PHE A 214 8.11 14.82 8.53
C PHE A 214 6.68 14.29 8.46
N MET A 215 6.33 13.32 9.31
CA MET A 215 4.99 12.71 9.25
C MET A 215 3.88 13.73 9.53
N ASP A 216 4.08 14.62 10.51
CA ASP A 216 3.16 15.73 10.78
C ASP A 216 3.05 16.69 9.58
N PHE A 217 4.18 17.11 9.01
CA PHE A 217 4.20 17.95 7.81
C PHE A 217 3.48 17.30 6.62
N HIS A 218 3.74 16.02 6.39
CA HIS A 218 3.18 15.22 5.30
C HIS A 218 1.66 15.13 5.39
N LEU A 219 1.12 14.80 6.57
CA LEU A 219 -0.31 14.72 6.80
C LEU A 219 -1.00 16.08 6.66
N LYS A 220 -0.39 17.16 7.18
CA LYS A 220 -0.90 18.53 7.00
C LYS A 220 -0.95 18.92 5.53
N ARG A 221 0.13 18.65 4.78
CA ARG A 221 0.19 18.93 3.34
C ARG A 221 -0.88 18.17 2.56
N TRP A 222 -1.00 16.87 2.77
CA TRP A 222 -2.02 16.08 2.09
C TRP A 222 -3.44 16.50 2.45
N LYS A 223 -3.68 16.97 3.68
CA LYS A 223 -4.96 17.57 4.07
C LYS A 223 -5.22 18.87 3.31
N SER A 224 -4.27 19.80 3.26
CA SER A 224 -4.41 21.08 2.54
C SER A 224 -4.61 20.90 1.02
N LEU A 225 -4.11 19.80 0.46
CA LEU A 225 -4.32 19.43 -0.95
C LEU A 225 -5.57 18.58 -1.18
N ASN A 226 -6.40 18.38 -0.16
CA ASN A 226 -7.63 17.58 -0.21
C ASN A 226 -7.41 16.11 -0.63
N LEU A 227 -6.20 15.58 -0.44
CA LEU A 227 -5.87 14.18 -0.77
C LEU A 227 -6.33 13.20 0.29
N LEU A 228 -6.47 13.66 1.54
CA LEU A 228 -6.96 12.87 2.68
C LEU A 228 -8.45 13.00 2.93
N ASP A 229 -9.13 13.90 2.22
CA ASP A 229 -10.54 14.15 2.49
C ASP A 229 -11.38 12.95 1.99
N ARG A 230 -11.90 12.19 2.95
CA ARG A 230 -12.70 10.98 2.71
C ARG A 230 -14.12 11.34 2.27
N HIS A 231 -14.55 12.60 2.43
CA HIS A 231 -15.91 13.04 2.14
C HIS A 231 -16.13 13.52 0.70
N ILE A 232 -15.06 13.84 -0.03
CA ILE A 232 -15.16 14.36 -1.40
C ILE A 232 -15.81 13.33 -2.36
N PHE A 233 -15.85 12.05 -1.99
CA PHE A 233 -16.34 10.96 -2.84
C PHE A 233 -17.33 10.00 -2.17
N LYS A 234 -17.82 10.32 -0.96
CA LYS A 234 -19.04 9.66 -0.47
C LYS A 234 -20.20 10.30 -1.21
N ASN A 235 -20.68 9.64 -2.26
CA ASN A 235 -22.00 9.94 -2.80
C ASN A 235 -22.99 9.89 -1.62
N ASN A 236 -23.64 11.01 -1.33
CA ASN A 236 -24.86 11.01 -0.52
C ASN A 236 -25.93 10.17 -1.20
#